data_AF-A0A7C3Z834-F1
#
_entry.id   AF-A0A7C3Z834-F1
#
_cell.length_a   1.000
_cell.length_b   1.000
_cell.length_c   1.000
_cell.angle_alpha   90.00
_cell.angle_beta   90.00
_cell.angle_gamma   90.00
#
_symmetry.space_group_name_H-M   'P 1'
#
loop_
_entity.id
_entity.type
_entity.pdbx_description
1 polymer ?
#
loop_
_entity_poly.entity_id
_entity_poly.type
_entity_poly.pdbx_seq_one_letter_code
_entity_poly.pdbx_strand_id
1 'polypeptide(L)'
;MKFWKQSPGKLVVLGIDPGLNHFGFGAICEDGSFVKPLGYGQHHVPKESTFEEKLDFIRNRFREVADTYKPDVVAIERIYIAKNPQIALNIGLASGVIAGVALECQTRV
;
A
#
# COMPACT_ATOMS: atom_id res chain seq x y z
N MET A 1 4.66 8.81 -21.46
CA MET A 1 3.79 8.39 -20.34
C MET A 1 2.49 9.18 -20.39
N LYS A 2 1.32 8.52 -20.45
CA LYS A 2 0.02 9.21 -20.44
C LYS A 2 -0.41 9.43 -18.99
N PHE A 3 -0.49 10.68 -18.58
CA PHE A 3 -1.04 11.08 -17.28
C PHE A 3 -2.57 11.00 -17.35
N TRP A 4 -3.18 10.13 -16.55
CA TRP A 4 -4.62 10.04 -16.44
C TRP A 4 -5.10 11.16 -15.51
N LYS A 5 -5.73 12.21 -16.05
CA LYS A 5 -6.45 13.19 -15.25
C LYS A 5 -7.70 12.52 -14.65
N GLN A 6 -7.86 12.63 -13.33
CA GLN A 6 -9.07 12.20 -12.62
C GLN A 6 -10.29 12.88 -13.25
N SER A 7 -11.26 12.08 -13.68
CA SER A 7 -12.52 12.52 -14.28
C SER A 7 -13.65 12.16 -13.30
N PRO A 8 -14.75 12.92 -13.23
CA PRO A 8 -15.90 12.56 -12.40
C PRO A 8 -16.39 11.14 -12.75
N GLY A 9 -16.47 10.25 -11.77
CA GLY A 9 -16.88 8.84 -11.96
C GLY A 9 -15.74 7.82 -12.08
N LYS A 10 -14.47 8.25 -12.00
CA LYS A 10 -13.32 7.35 -11.89
C LYS A 10 -12.85 7.20 -10.46
N LEU A 11 -12.66 5.96 -10.00
CA LEU A 11 -12.16 5.61 -8.67
C LEU A 11 -10.85 4.85 -8.81
N VAL A 12 -9.79 5.33 -8.16
CA VAL A 12 -8.49 4.64 -8.08
C VAL A 12 -8.40 3.91 -6.75
N VAL A 13 -8.25 2.59 -6.83
CA VAL A 13 -8.07 1.72 -5.66
C VAL A 13 -6.66 1.17 -5.65
N LEU A 14 -5.98 1.29 -4.50
CA LEU A 14 -4.66 0.72 -4.26
C LEU A 14 -4.78 -0.41 -3.22
N GLY A 15 -4.68 -1.65 -3.67
CA GLY A 15 -4.58 -2.82 -2.80
C GLY A 15 -3.16 -3.03 -2.29
N ILE A 16 -3.03 -3.43 -1.03
CA ILE A 16 -1.76 -3.65 -0.33
C ILE A 16 -1.74 -5.00 0.36
N ASP A 17 -0.69 -5.78 0.09
CA ASP A 17 -0.29 -6.99 0.83
C ASP A 17 0.88 -6.60 1.77
N PRO A 18 0.62 -6.36 3.06
CA PRO A 18 1.60 -5.79 3.97
C PRO A 18 2.56 -6.84 4.56
N GLY A 19 3.82 -6.45 4.73
CA GLY A 19 4.80 -7.25 5.44
C GLY A 19 6.00 -6.44 5.91
N LEU A 20 6.66 -6.93 6.95
CA LEU A 20 7.81 -6.22 7.54
C LEU A 20 9.08 -6.32 6.68
N ASN A 21 9.24 -7.40 5.91
CA ASN A 21 10.43 -7.61 5.07
C ASN A 21 10.16 -7.31 3.57
N HIS A 22 8.90 -7.25 3.18
CA HIS A 22 8.44 -6.86 1.85
C HIS A 22 6.97 -6.50 1.93
N PHE A 23 6.50 -5.64 1.03
CA PHE A 23 5.07 -5.41 0.81
C PHE A 23 4.77 -5.35 -0.69
N GLY A 24 3.63 -5.93 -1.06
CA GLY A 24 3.09 -5.91 -2.41
C GLY A 24 2.05 -4.82 -2.58
N PHE A 25 1.89 -4.32 -3.81
CA PHE A 25 0.80 -3.40 -4.14
C PHE A 25 0.22 -3.69 -5.52
N GLY A 26 -1.05 -3.33 -5.70
CA GLY A 26 -1.74 -3.34 -6.98
C GLY A 26 -2.71 -2.17 -7.08
N ALA A 27 -2.61 -1.40 -8.16
CA ALA A 27 -3.45 -0.24 -8.43
C ALA A 27 -4.40 -0.54 -9.59
N ILE A 28 -5.68 -0.25 -9.39
CA ILE A 28 -6.72 -0.33 -10.42
C ILE A 28 -7.49 0.99 -10.51
N CYS A 29 -8.05 1.24 -11.68
CA CYS A 29 -9.00 2.33 -11.92
C CYS A 29 -10.34 1.72 -12.31
N GLU A 30 -11.36 1.98 -11.50
CA GLU A 30 -12.76 1.73 -11.83
C GLU A 30 -13.33 2.94 -12.57
N ASP A 31 -14.00 2.68 -13.69
CA ASP A 31 -14.62 3.67 -14.58
C ASP A 31 -15.99 3.12 -14.99
N GLY A 32 -17.00 3.37 -14.16
CA GLY A 32 -18.31 2.72 -14.26
C GLY A 32 -18.21 1.20 -14.09
N SER A 33 -18.63 0.43 -15.10
CA SER A 33 -18.55 -1.04 -15.06
C SER A 33 -17.19 -1.61 -15.49
N PHE A 34 -16.22 -0.76 -15.84
CA PHE A 34 -14.91 -1.20 -16.31
C PHE A 34 -13.85 -1.07 -15.22
N VAL A 35 -13.04 -2.11 -15.06
CA VAL A 35 -11.85 -2.08 -14.20
C VAL A 35 -10.60 -2.15 -15.08
N LYS A 36 -9.67 -1.22 -14.88
CA LYS A 36 -8.41 -1.14 -15.63
C LYS A 36 -7.23 -1.26 -14.67
N PRO A 37 -6.24 -2.13 -14.93
CA PRO A 37 -5.01 -2.15 -14.15
C PRO A 37 -4.20 -0.88 -14.44
N LEU A 38 -3.72 -0.22 -13.39
CA LEU A 38 -2.82 0.93 -13.48
C LEU A 38 -1.36 0.52 -13.25
N GLY A 39 -1.13 -0.48 -12.41
CA GLY A 39 0.20 -1.02 -12.12
C GLY A 39 0.20 -1.90 -10.88
N TYR A 40 1.31 -2.60 -10.67
CA TYR A 40 1.52 -3.44 -9.50
C TYR A 40 3.02 -3.59 -9.28
N GLY A 41 3.39 -4.02 -8.09
CA GLY A 41 4.79 -4.25 -7.76
C GLY A 41 4.97 -4.77 -6.34
N GLN A 42 6.23 -4.95 -5.98
CA GLN A 42 6.64 -5.34 -4.65
C GLN A 42 7.91 -4.58 -4.29
N HIS A 43 8.00 -4.16 -3.04
CA HIS A 43 9.23 -3.62 -2.47
C HIS A 43 9.82 -4.61 -1.49
N HIS A 44 11.12 -4.87 -1.63
CA HIS A 44 11.89 -5.67 -0.69
C HIS A 44 12.71 -4.76 0.20
N VAL A 45 12.54 -4.93 1.50
CA VAL A 45 13.34 -4.19 2.47
C VAL A 45 14.78 -4.71 2.41
N PRO A 46 15.81 -3.83 2.48
CA PRO A 46 17.19 -4.27 2.49
C PRO A 46 17.45 -5.35 3.55
N LYS A 47 18.35 -6.27 3.22
CA LYS A 47 18.80 -7.28 4.16
C LYS A 47 19.52 -6.58 5.32
N GLU A 48 19.43 -7.18 6.51
CA GLU A 48 20.12 -6.73 7.74
C GLU A 48 19.63 -5.39 8.32
N SER A 49 18.55 -4.79 7.79
CA SER A 49 17.93 -3.62 8.41
C SER A 49 17.41 -3.92 9.83
N THR A 50 17.61 -2.96 10.73
CA THR A 50 16.97 -2.87 12.04
C THR A 50 15.45 -2.71 11.91
N PHE A 51 14.70 -2.92 12.99
CA PHE A 51 13.24 -2.84 12.94
C PHE A 51 12.75 -1.45 12.51
N GLU A 52 13.37 -0.40 13.04
CA GLU A 52 13.09 1.00 12.76
C GLU A 52 13.36 1.34 11.30
N GLU A 53 14.51 0.90 10.76
CA GLU A 53 14.85 1.08 9.34
C GLU A 53 13.85 0.39 8.41
N LYS A 54 13.32 -0.79 8.81
CA LYS A 54 12.29 -1.47 8.02
C LYS A 54 11.00 -0.67 7.95
N LEU A 55 10.54 -0.14 9.09
CA LEU A 55 9.34 0.70 9.13
C LEU A 55 9.54 2.00 8.33
N ASP A 56 10.72 2.63 8.45
CA ASP A 56 11.08 3.82 7.67
C ASP A 56 11.08 3.55 6.16
N PHE A 57 11.67 2.43 5.74
CA PHE A 57 11.67 2.00 4.36
C PHE A 57 10.25 1.78 3.84
N ILE A 58 9.40 1.06 4.59
CA ILE A 58 8.00 0.83 4.21
C ILE A 58 7.25 2.15 4.07
N ARG A 59 7.41 3.07 5.03
CA ARG A 59 6.81 4.41 4.99
C ARG A 59 7.19 5.15 3.72
N ASN A 60 8.49 5.22 3.42
CA ASN A 60 9.00 5.99 2.28
C ASN A 60 8.57 5.38 0.95
N ARG A 61 8.66 4.05 0.79
CA ARG A 61 8.24 3.38 -0.45
C ARG A 61 6.74 3.41 -0.66
N PHE A 62 5.95 3.22 0.39
CA PHE A 62 4.51 3.34 0.25
C PHE A 62 4.09 4.78 -0.09
N ARG A 63 4.78 5.80 0.45
CA ARG A 63 4.59 7.20 0.03
C ARG A 63 4.79 7.38 -1.47
N GLU A 64 5.91 6.88 -2.00
CA GLU A 64 6.21 6.96 -3.44
C GLU A 64 5.10 6.32 -4.29
N VAL A 65 4.60 5.15 -3.87
CA VAL A 65 3.48 4.48 -4.52
C VAL A 65 2.20 5.32 -4.44
N ALA A 66 1.86 5.83 -3.26
CA ALA A 66 0.68 6.67 -3.06
C ALA A 66 0.74 7.94 -3.90
N ASP A 67 1.89 8.61 -3.96
CA ASP A 67 2.10 9.82 -4.77
C ASP A 67 2.02 9.54 -6.27
N THR A 68 2.46 8.35 -6.69
CA THR A 68 2.42 7.90 -8.07
C THR A 68 1.00 7.64 -8.55
N TYR A 69 0.21 6.89 -7.76
CA TYR A 69 -1.12 6.44 -8.18
C TYR A 69 -2.25 7.36 -7.73
N LYS A 70 -2.03 8.19 -6.70
CA LYS A 70 -3.02 9.10 -6.10
C LYS A 70 -4.36 8.39 -5.82
N PRO A 71 -4.35 7.32 -5.01
CA PRO A 71 -5.54 6.52 -4.78
C PRO A 71 -6.62 7.29 -4.02
N ASP A 72 -7.87 7.02 -4.38
CA ASP A 72 -9.06 7.45 -3.63
C ASP A 72 -9.32 6.53 -2.43
N VAL A 73 -8.95 5.25 -2.57
CA VAL A 73 -9.06 4.21 -1.54
C VAL A 73 -7.81 3.35 -1.52
N VAL A 74 -7.30 3.05 -0.32
CA VAL A 74 -6.24 2.07 -0.06
C VAL A 74 -6.85 0.89 0.67
N ALA A 75 -6.84 -0.29 0.07
CA ALA A 75 -7.31 -1.52 0.71
C ALA A 75 -6.11 -2.30 1.26
N ILE A 76 -6.02 -2.46 2.58
CA ILE A 76 -4.93 -3.21 3.23
C ILE A 76 -5.44 -4.62 3.57
N GLU A 77 -4.69 -5.65 3.15
CA GLU A 77 -5.05 -7.03 3.44
C GLU A 77 -5.14 -7.28 4.96
N ARG A 78 -6.18 -8.04 5.35
CA ARG A 78 -6.36 -8.44 6.74
C ARG A 78 -5.33 -9.51 7.11
N ILE A 79 -4.63 -9.29 8.21
CA ILE A 79 -3.68 -10.25 8.77
C ILE A 79 -4.45 -11.46 9.32
N TYR A 80 -4.37 -12.61 8.66
CA TYR A 80 -4.84 -13.89 9.18
C TYR A 80 -3.70 -14.60 9.91
N ILE A 81 -3.88 -14.86 11.20
CA ILE A 81 -2.82 -15.42 12.06
C ILE A 81 -3.23 -16.82 12.49
N ALA A 82 -2.47 -17.83 12.06
CA ALA A 82 -2.70 -19.21 12.50
C ALA A 82 -1.75 -19.66 13.63
N LYS A 83 -0.52 -19.11 13.77
CA LYS A 83 0.51 -19.74 14.65
C LYS A 83 1.57 -18.85 15.34
N ASN A 84 1.78 -17.57 14.98
CA ASN A 84 2.87 -16.78 15.60
C ASN A 84 2.46 -15.32 15.91
N PRO A 85 2.25 -14.96 17.20
CA PRO A 85 1.81 -13.62 17.60
C PRO A 85 2.88 -12.54 17.38
N GLN A 86 4.17 -12.88 17.40
CA GLN A 86 5.23 -11.88 17.16
C GLN A 86 5.25 -11.44 15.70
N ILE A 87 5.09 -12.38 14.76
CA ILE A 87 5.00 -12.06 13.33
C ILE A 87 3.76 -11.21 13.07
N ALA A 88 2.64 -11.57 13.70
CA ALA A 88 1.41 -10.81 13.61
C ALA A 88 1.55 -9.35 14.06
N LEU A 89 2.17 -9.13 15.23
CA LEU A 89 2.41 -7.79 15.75
C LEU A 89 3.30 -6.98 14.79
N ASN A 90 4.35 -7.61 14.26
CA ASN A 90 5.28 -6.98 13.33
C ASN A 90 4.59 -6.56 12.01
N ILE A 91 3.74 -7.43 11.45
CA ILE A 91 2.94 -7.08 10.26
C ILE A 91 1.92 -5.98 10.61
N GLY A 92 1.28 -6.06 11.79
CA GLY A 92 0.35 -5.04 12.25
C GLY A 92 0.97 -3.65 12.35
N LEU A 93 2.22 -3.57 12.85
CA LEU A 93 2.97 -2.31 12.89
C LEU A 93 3.30 -1.79 11.49
N ALA A 94 3.71 -2.66 10.57
CA ALA A 94 3.93 -2.30 9.16
C ALA A 94 2.63 -1.81 8.47
N SER A 95 1.51 -2.52 8.67
CA SER A 95 0.18 -2.12 8.18
C SER A 95 -0.24 -0.76 8.77
N GLY A 96 0.06 -0.51 10.05
CA GLY A 96 -0.22 0.76 10.71
C GLY A 96 0.56 1.92 10.09
N VAL A 97 1.84 1.71 9.75
CA VAL A 97 2.64 2.71 9.01
C VAL A 97 2.03 3.03 7.66
N ILE A 98 1.61 2.00 6.90
CA ILE A 98 0.95 2.16 5.61
C ILE A 98 -0.36 2.94 5.75
N ALA A 99 -1.21 2.57 6.71
CA ALA A 99 -2.46 3.27 6.98
C ALA A 99 -2.22 4.75 7.36
N GLY A 100 -1.21 5.03 8.20
CA GLY A 100 -0.85 6.40 8.59
C GLY A 100 -0.46 7.25 7.39
N VAL A 101 0.38 6.74 6.50
CA VAL A 101 0.77 7.42 5.26
C VAL A 101 -0.44 7.69 4.36
N ALA A 102 -1.34 6.71 4.21
CA ALA A 102 -2.54 6.88 3.39
C ALA A 102 -3.46 7.98 3.93
N LEU A 103 -3.63 8.05 5.26
CA LEU A 103 -4.40 9.11 5.91
C LEU A 103 -3.75 10.49 5.73
N GLU A 104 -2.42 10.59 5.79
CA GLU A 104 -1.69 11.84 5.50
C GLU A 104 -1.87 12.29 4.04
N CYS A 105 -2.04 11.36 3.10
CA CYS A 105 -2.40 11.62 1.71
C CYS A 105 -3.90 11.94 1.50
N GLN A 106 -4.69 12.01 2.58
CA GLN A 106 -6.15 12.21 2.55
C GLN A 106 -6.91 11.11 1.79
N THR A 107 -6.33 9.91 1.73
CA THR A 107 -6.94 8.72 1.11
C THR A 107 -7.74 7.93 2.15
N ARG A 108 -8.85 7.31 1.72
CA ARG A 108 -9.64 6.42 2.58
C ARG A 108 -8.92 5.07 2.72
N VAL A 109 -8.91 4.50 3.93
CA VAL A 109 -8.34 3.17 4.23
C VAL A 109 -9.44 2.23 4.71
#